data_AF-A0AAD9GWQ3-F1
#
_entry.id   AF-A0AAD9GWQ3-F1
#
_cell.length_a   1.000
_cell.length_b   1.000
_cell.length_c   1.000
_cell.angle_alpha   90.00
_cell.angle_beta   90.00
_cell.angle_gamma   90.00
#
_symmetry.space_group_name_H-M   'P 1'
#
loop_
_entity.id
_entity.type
_entity.pdbx_description
1 polymer ?
#
loop_
_entity_poly.entity_id
_entity_poly.type
_entity_poly.pdbx_seq_one_letter_code
_entity_poly.pdbx_strand_id
1 'polypeptide(L)'
;MILNLSALQLLFLPPLLLLVSGLALFNFQNVFRFLTMNLKSYMTIPAVQTLKPYADKLRYALEQVLGKASSFKFNVSHVLMMAVVIVLIAIYEAIQKSNQLKEQEIKLRMKNKRA
;
A
#
# COMPACT_ATOMS: atom_id res chain seq x y z
N MET A 1 -2.09 -25.63 -0.72
CA MET A 1 -1.11 -25.54 -1.83
C MET A 1 -0.60 -24.11 -1.87
N ILE A 2 0.35 -23.77 -1.01
CA ILE A 2 0.57 -22.34 -0.66
C ILE A 2 1.53 -21.65 -1.63
N LEU A 3 2.44 -22.35 -2.32
CA LEU A 3 3.29 -21.75 -3.34
C LEU A 3 3.57 -22.75 -4.46
N ASN A 4 2.73 -22.77 -5.50
CA ASN A 4 3.10 -23.36 -6.79
C ASN A 4 3.91 -22.32 -7.58
N LEU A 5 5.00 -21.85 -6.99
CA LEU A 5 5.86 -20.84 -7.61
C LEU A 5 6.80 -21.54 -8.59
N SER A 6 6.92 -21.00 -9.81
CA SER A 6 7.96 -21.43 -10.72
C SER A 6 9.34 -21.04 -10.19
N ALA A 7 10.39 -21.78 -10.57
CA ALA A 7 11.78 -21.45 -10.19
C ALA A 7 12.15 -19.99 -10.55
N LEU A 8 11.60 -19.49 -11.67
CA LEU A 8 11.76 -18.11 -12.12
C LEU A 8 11.12 -17.12 -11.13
N GLN A 9 9.90 -17.41 -10.66
CA GLN A 9 9.22 -16.57 -9.67
C GLN A 9 9.98 -16.58 -8.34
N LEU A 10 10.49 -17.72 -7.90
CA LEU A 10 11.26 -17.78 -6.65
C LEU A 10 12.52 -16.90 -6.69
N LEU A 11 13.17 -16.82 -7.86
CA LEU A 11 14.37 -16.00 -8.06
C LEU A 11 14.07 -14.50 -8.14
N PHE A 12 13.01 -14.10 -8.88
CA PHE A 12 12.72 -12.69 -9.15
C PHE A 12 11.73 -12.03 -8.19
N LEU A 13 10.90 -12.80 -7.48
CA LEU A 13 9.90 -12.25 -6.56
C LEU A 13 10.55 -11.44 -5.42
N PRO A 14 11.63 -11.89 -4.75
CA PRO A 14 12.24 -11.11 -3.68
C PRO A 14 12.83 -9.78 -4.19
N PRO A 15 13.65 -9.71 -5.25
CA PRO A 15 14.12 -8.43 -5.81
C PRO A 15 12.97 -7.51 -6.24
N LEU A 16 11.94 -8.05 -6.87
CA LEU A 16 10.79 -7.28 -7.34
C LEU A 16 10.00 -6.69 -6.16
N LEU A 17 9.81 -7.46 -5.09
CA LEU A 17 9.19 -6.97 -3.85
C LEU A 17 10.00 -5.81 -3.24
N LEU A 18 11.33 -5.89 -3.23
CA LEU A 18 12.18 -4.80 -2.75
C LEU A 18 12.04 -3.54 -3.62
N LEU A 19 11.99 -3.70 -4.94
CA LEU A 19 11.80 -2.58 -5.86
C LEU A 19 10.43 -1.92 -5.65
N VAL A 20 9.35 -2.70 -5.60
CA VAL A 20 8.00 -2.19 -5.37
C VAL A 20 7.90 -1.51 -4.00
N SER A 21 8.53 -2.08 -2.97
CA SER A 21 8.59 -1.48 -1.63
C SER A 21 9.34 -0.14 -1.64
N GLY A 22 10.50 -0.08 -2.30
CA GLY A 22 11.27 1.14 -2.46
C GLY A 22 10.49 2.22 -3.20
N LEU A 23 9.79 1.86 -4.28
CA LEU A 23 8.92 2.77 -5.03
C LEU A 23 7.74 3.28 -4.19
N ALA A 24 7.10 2.41 -3.41
CA ALA A 24 6.00 2.79 -2.52
C ALA A 24 6.47 3.80 -1.47
N LEU A 25 7.61 3.55 -0.82
CA LEU A 25 8.19 4.47 0.15
C LEU A 25 8.65 5.78 -0.50
N PHE A 26 9.26 5.73 -1.67
CA PHE A 26 9.65 6.93 -2.42
C PHE A 26 8.44 7.80 -2.76
N ASN A 27 7.36 7.20 -3.26
CA ASN A 27 6.12 7.91 -3.54
C ASN A 27 5.50 8.50 -2.28
N PHE A 28 5.48 7.76 -1.17
CA PHE A 28 5.03 8.28 0.12
C PHE A 28 5.85 9.50 0.55
N GLN A 29 7.18 9.44 0.42
CA GLN A 29 8.06 10.55 0.78
C GLN A 29 7.75 11.80 -0.06
N ASN A 30 7.51 11.63 -1.36
CA ASN A 30 7.16 12.73 -2.26
C ASN A 30 5.81 13.35 -1.90
N VAL A 31 4.80 12.53 -1.63
CA VAL A 31 3.50 13.01 -1.17
C VAL A 31 3.62 13.74 0.16
N PHE A 32 4.38 13.19 1.12
CA PHE A 32 4.56 13.83 2.42
C PHE A 32 5.28 15.18 2.30
N ARG A 33 6.32 15.27 1.46
CA ARG A 33 6.99 16.54 1.16
C ARG A 33 6.05 17.53 0.46
N PHE A 34 5.23 17.07 -0.48
CA PHE A 34 4.25 17.91 -1.16
C PHE A 34 3.25 18.50 -0.16
N LEU A 35 2.78 17.72 0.81
CA LEU A 35 1.90 18.23 1.88
C LEU A 35 2.56 19.35 2.70
N THR A 36 3.89 19.34 2.82
CA THR A 36 4.66 20.40 3.51
C THR A 36 5.00 21.62 2.66
N MET A 37 4.72 21.60 1.35
CA MET A 37 4.97 22.76 0.49
C MET A 37 4.04 23.92 0.84
N ASN A 38 4.59 25.12 0.82
CA ASN A 38 3.81 26.33 1.03
C ASN A 38 2.98 26.64 -0.22
N LEU A 39 1.70 26.24 -0.20
CA LEU A 39 0.77 26.43 -1.31
C LEU A 39 0.18 27.85 -1.41
N LYS A 40 0.73 28.84 -0.69
CA LYS A 40 0.21 30.24 -0.68
C LYS A 40 0.02 30.83 -2.08
N SER A 41 0.93 30.58 -3.02
CA SER A 41 0.84 31.07 -4.40
C SER A 41 -0.25 30.39 -5.23
N TYR A 42 -0.73 29.23 -4.81
CA TYR A 42 -1.74 28.43 -5.50
C TYR A 42 -3.14 28.57 -4.89
N MET A 43 -3.27 29.38 -3.82
CA MET A 43 -4.55 29.69 -3.18
C MET A 43 -5.50 30.45 -4.10
N THR A 44 -5.09 30.90 -5.28
CA THR A 44 -5.99 31.45 -6.30
C THR A 44 -6.86 30.39 -6.98
N ILE A 45 -6.50 29.10 -6.85
CA ILE A 45 -7.24 27.98 -7.43
C ILE A 45 -8.29 27.48 -6.42
N PRO A 46 -9.60 27.48 -6.75
CA PRO A 46 -10.66 27.10 -5.82
C PRO A 46 -10.50 25.70 -5.23
N ALA A 47 -10.07 24.72 -6.04
CA ALA A 47 -9.81 23.36 -5.57
C ALA A 47 -8.68 23.27 -4.54
N VAL A 48 -7.68 24.15 -4.65
CA VAL A 48 -6.58 24.19 -3.67
C VAL A 48 -7.05 24.80 -2.36
N GLN A 49 -7.88 25.85 -2.41
CA GLN A 49 -8.47 26.45 -1.21
C GLN A 49 -9.31 25.45 -0.41
N THR A 50 -10.10 24.62 -1.08
CA THR A 50 -10.98 23.63 -0.44
C THR A 50 -10.19 22.45 0.14
N LEU A 51 -9.13 22.01 -0.54
CA LEU A 51 -8.32 20.87 -0.11
C LEU A 51 -7.27 21.21 0.93
N LYS A 52 -6.79 22.47 0.97
CA LYS A 52 -5.75 22.92 1.89
C LYS A 52 -6.00 22.60 3.37
N PRO A 53 -7.18 22.83 3.97
CA PRO A 53 -7.40 22.50 5.39
C PRO A 53 -7.28 21.00 5.68
N TYR A 54 -7.64 20.13 4.74
CA TYR A 54 -7.47 18.68 4.87
C TYR A 54 -6.01 18.28 4.72
N ALA A 55 -5.31 18.86 3.74
CA ALA A 55 -3.88 18.64 3.54
C ALA A 55 -3.07 19.08 4.77
N ASP A 56 -3.42 20.22 5.38
CA ASP A 56 -2.78 20.72 6.60
C ASP A 56 -3.02 19.76 7.79
N LYS A 57 -4.25 19.26 7.98
CA LYS A 57 -4.55 18.26 9.03
C LYS A 57 -3.77 16.96 8.82
N LEU A 58 -3.74 16.46 7.59
CA LEU A 58 -2.96 15.26 7.24
C LEU A 58 -1.47 15.48 7.49
N ARG A 59 -0.93 16.64 7.10
CA ARG A 59 0.45 17.02 7.40
C ARG A 59 0.73 16.97 8.90
N TYR A 60 -0.10 17.63 9.72
CA TYR A 60 0.10 17.65 11.17
C TYR A 60 0.07 16.25 11.80
N ALA A 61 -0.91 15.42 11.41
CA ALA A 61 -0.99 14.05 11.89
C ALA A 61 0.25 13.23 11.50
N LEU A 62 0.70 13.35 10.25
CA LEU A 62 1.90 12.67 9.76
C LEU A 62 3.17 13.18 10.46
N GLU A 63 3.31 14.49 10.68
CA GLU A 63 4.46 15.07 11.38
C GLU A 63 4.51 14.64 12.86
N GLN A 64 3.36 14.42 13.50
CA GLN A 64 3.31 13.93 14.89
C GLN A 64 3.78 12.48 15.02
N VAL A 65 3.49 11.63 14.04
CA VAL A 65 3.83 10.20 14.08
C VAL A 65 5.22 9.93 13.49
N LEU A 66 5.56 10.61 12.39
CA LEU A 66 6.77 10.32 11.60
C LEU A 66 7.88 11.36 11.77
N GLY A 67 7.61 12.46 12.48
CA GLY A 67 8.51 13.60 12.59
C GLY A 67 8.45 14.51 11.35
N LYS A 68 9.36 15.48 11.27
CA LYS A 68 9.35 16.47 10.17
C LYS A 68 9.63 15.81 8.82
N ALA A 69 8.82 16.13 7.80
CA ALA A 69 8.98 15.62 6.44
C ALA A 69 10.36 15.94 5.82
N SER A 70 11.00 17.03 6.23
CA SER A 70 12.32 17.44 5.75
C SER A 70 13.45 16.53 6.27
N SER A 71 13.34 16.03 7.49
CA SER A 71 14.29 15.08 8.10
C SER A 71 13.97 13.62 7.78
N PHE A 72 12.77 13.35 7.27
CA PHE A 72 12.29 12.00 7.03
C PHE A 72 13.03 11.35 5.84
N LYS A 73 13.77 10.27 6.14
CA LYS A 73 14.53 9.48 5.17
C LYS A 73 14.27 8.00 5.40
N PHE A 74 13.99 7.28 4.32
CA PHE A 74 13.92 5.83 4.36
C PHE A 74 15.30 5.21 4.20
N ASN A 75 15.54 4.15 4.96
CA ASN A 75 16.72 3.29 4.81
C ASN A 75 16.28 1.90 4.37
N VAL A 76 17.25 1.00 4.15
CA VAL A 76 17.00 -0.37 3.72
C VAL A 76 16.08 -1.12 4.69
N SER A 77 16.18 -0.87 6.00
CA SER A 77 15.29 -1.50 7.00
C SER A 77 13.82 -1.15 6.78
N HIS A 78 13.51 0.10 6.41
CA HIS A 78 12.13 0.50 6.08
C HIS A 78 11.64 -0.19 4.81
N VAL A 79 12.50 -0.32 3.79
CA VAL A 79 12.18 -1.05 2.55
C VAL A 79 11.85 -2.51 2.85
N LEU A 80 12.65 -3.16 3.70
CA LEU A 80 12.40 -4.53 4.13
C LEU A 80 11.10 -4.67 4.92
N MET A 81 10.82 -3.76 5.86
CA MET A 81 9.55 -3.76 6.58
C MET A 81 8.35 -3.57 5.65
N MET A 82 8.46 -2.67 4.68
CA MET A 82 7.39 -2.45 3.70
C MET A 82 7.17 -3.70 2.83
N ALA A 83 8.23 -4.42 2.47
CA ALA A 83 8.10 -5.69 1.75
C ALA A 83 7.33 -6.73 2.56
N VAL A 84 7.58 -6.82 3.88
CA VAL A 84 6.81 -7.69 4.79
C VAL A 84 5.34 -7.29 4.82
N VAL A 85 5.03 -5.99 4.93
CA VAL A 85 3.65 -5.49 4.93
C VAL A 85 2.94 -5.87 3.62
N ILE A 86 3.57 -5.68 2.47
CA ILE A 86 3.01 -6.05 1.17
C ILE A 86 2.71 -7.56 1.11
N VAL A 87 3.64 -8.39 1.60
CA VAL A 87 3.44 -9.84 1.64
C VAL A 87 2.27 -10.22 2.55
N LEU A 88 2.14 -9.59 3.72
CA LEU A 88 1.01 -9.84 4.64
C LEU A 88 -0.33 -9.48 4.00
N ILE A 89 -0.40 -8.36 3.30
CA ILE A 89 -1.60 -7.95 2.54
C ILE A 89 -1.91 -8.99 1.47
N ALA A 90 -0.92 -9.42 0.68
CA ALA A 90 -1.10 -10.42 -0.36
C ALA A 90 -1.59 -11.77 0.20
N ILE A 91 -1.06 -12.20 1.35
CA ILE A 91 -1.52 -13.41 2.05
C ILE A 91 -2.98 -13.26 2.48
N TYR A 92 -3.33 -12.13 3.09
CA TYR A 92 -4.70 -11.85 3.51
C TYR A 92 -5.68 -11.90 2.33
N GLU A 93 -5.34 -11.25 1.21
CA GLU A 93 -6.15 -11.30 -0.02
C GLU A 93 -6.27 -12.72 -0.58
N ALA A 94 -5.19 -13.50 -0.57
CA ALA A 94 -5.20 -14.88 -1.02
C ALA A 94 -6.12 -15.76 -0.17
N ILE A 95 -6.13 -15.56 1.16
CA ILE A 95 -7.04 -16.25 2.09
C ILE A 95 -8.49 -15.87 1.81
N GLN A 96 -8.78 -14.58 1.69
CA GLN A 96 -10.12 -14.06 1.34
C GLN A 96 -10.66 -14.70 0.05
N LYS A 97 -9.86 -14.66 -1.02
CA LYS A 97 -10.23 -15.24 -2.31
C LYS A 97 -10.43 -16.76 -2.22
N SER A 98 -9.58 -17.47 -1.48
CA SER A 98 -9.73 -18.92 -1.28
C SER A 98 -11.02 -19.27 -0.56
N ASN A 99 -11.41 -18.50 0.46
CA ASN A 99 -12.65 -18.71 1.19
C ASN A 99 -13.88 -18.46 0.30
N GLN A 100 -13.87 -17.39 -0.50
CA GLN A 100 -14.94 -17.10 -1.46
C GLN A 100 -15.11 -18.24 -2.48
N LEU A 101 -14.02 -18.77 -3.03
CA LEU A 101 -14.07 -19.87 -3.98
C LEU A 101 -14.64 -21.15 -3.34
N LYS A 102 -14.24 -21.48 -2.10
CA LYS A 102 -14.80 -22.62 -1.36
C LYS A 102 -16.31 -22.47 -1.14
N GLU A 103 -16.78 -21.29 -0.77
CA GLU A 103 -18.22 -21.04 -0.60
C GLU A 103 -18.99 -21.21 -1.92
N GLN A 104 -18.42 -20.75 -3.04
CA GLN A 104 -19.02 -20.92 -4.36
C GLN A 104 -19.11 -22.40 -4.74
N GLU A 105 -18.04 -23.17 -4.53
CA GLU A 105 -18.04 -24.61 -4.79
C GLU A 105 -19.09 -25.35 -3.94
N ILE A 106 -19.23 -25.00 -2.66
CA ILE A 106 -20.24 -25.59 -1.77
C ILE A 106 -21.65 -25.26 -2.28
N LYS A 107 -21.90 -24.01 -2.68
CA LYS A 107 -23.20 -23.59 -3.24
C LYS A 107 -23.53 -24.34 -4.53
N LEU A 108 -22.56 -24.49 -5.44
CA LEU A 108 -22.73 -25.23 -6.69
C LEU A 108 -23.00 -26.72 -6.43
N ARG A 109 -22.28 -27.35 -5.49
CA ARG A 109 -22.52 -28.74 -5.10
C ARG A 109 -23.91 -28.94 -4.48
N MET A 110 -24.37 -27.99 -3.66
CA MET A 110 -25.73 -28.06 -3.09
C MET A 110 -26.81 -27.88 -4.14
N LYS A 111 -26.59 -27.03 -5.15
CA LYS A 111 -27.51 -26.86 -6.28
C LYS A 111 -27.59 -28.13 -7.13
N ASN A 112 -26.46 -28.75 -7.45
CA ASN A 112 -26.41 -30.00 -8.22
C ASN A 112 -27.03 -31.20 -7.49
N LYS A 113 -27.05 -31.22 -6.15
CA LYS A 113 -27.70 -32.29 -5.37
C LYS A 113 -29.22 -32.14 -5.25
N ARG A 114 -29.79 -30.99 -5.63
CA ARG A 114 -31.24 -30.70 -5.57
C ARG A 114 -31.94 -30.76 -6.93
N ALA A 115 -31.17 -30.91 -8.01
CA ALA A 115 -31.65 -31.22 -9.35
C ALA A 115 -31.62 -32.73 -9.54
#